data_AF-A0A3N5IQI5-F1
#
_entry.id   AF-A0A3N5IQI5-F1
#
_cell.length_a   1.000
_cell.length_b   1.000
_cell.length_c   1.000
_cell.angle_alpha   90.00
_cell.angle_beta   90.00
_cell.angle_gamma   90.00
#
_symmetry.space_group_name_H-M   'P 1'
#
loop_
_entity.id
_entity.type
_entity.pdbx_description
1 polymer ?
#
loop_
_entity_poly.entity_id
_entity_poly.type
_entity_poly.pdbx_seq_one_letter_code
_entity_poly.pdbx_strand_id
1 'polypeptide(L)'
;KNGDRFIHHMGHVRMMAAVQPFLSGAISKTVNMPNEATPDDIAETYMQAWKLGLKSIAIYRDGSKRTQPLSTRKTEEPANTSPQGPRGIRKRLPDERIAITHKFEIGGHEGYFTVGQYEDGSPGEIFIRMAKEGSTVSGLMDALATSISIGLQSGVPLETYVRKFAHTRFEPYGYTNNAQIRIAKSITDYIFRWLEMKYLGKRGEASDEKEPPEMTNVERQKIERQRQMNRDMKVTFELQQDAPSCSTCGSIMVRNGACYKCQNCGETSGCS
;
A
#
# COMPACT_ATOMS: atom_id res chain seq x y z
N LYS A 1 -23.53 -24.59 -5.41
CA LYS A 1 -22.06 -24.42 -5.29
C LYS A 1 -21.28 -25.11 -6.43
N ASN A 2 -21.94 -25.51 -7.53
CA ASN A 2 -21.32 -26.21 -8.67
C ASN A 2 -21.53 -25.42 -9.97
N GLY A 3 -21.05 -24.18 -10.02
CA GLY A 3 -21.04 -23.41 -11.26
C GLY A 3 -19.61 -22.99 -11.54
N ASP A 4 -19.15 -23.19 -12.77
CA ASP A 4 -17.89 -22.63 -13.25
C ASP A 4 -18.02 -21.10 -13.20
N ARG A 5 -17.41 -20.47 -12.20
CA ARG A 5 -17.55 -19.04 -11.90
C ARG A 5 -16.75 -18.15 -12.87
N PHE A 6 -16.76 -18.46 -14.16
CA PHE A 6 -16.13 -17.61 -15.16
C PHE A 6 -16.97 -17.51 -16.44
N ILE A 7 -16.97 -16.32 -17.02
CA ILE A 7 -17.60 -16.06 -18.32
C ILE A 7 -16.59 -16.49 -19.39
N HIS A 8 -17.01 -17.40 -20.28
CA HIS A 8 -16.22 -17.81 -21.44
C HIS A 8 -15.75 -16.59 -22.24
N HIS A 9 -14.51 -16.59 -22.76
CA HIS A 9 -13.89 -15.41 -23.40
C HIS A 9 -14.75 -14.83 -24.54
N MET A 10 -15.35 -15.67 -25.38
CA MET A 10 -16.30 -15.24 -26.42
C MET A 10 -17.60 -14.61 -25.88
N GLY A 11 -18.00 -14.92 -24.66
CA GLY A 11 -19.12 -14.24 -23.99
C GLY A 11 -18.84 -12.76 -23.76
N HIS A 12 -17.60 -12.40 -23.41
CA HIS A 12 -17.19 -10.99 -23.31
C HIS A 12 -17.25 -10.31 -24.67
N VAL A 13 -16.72 -10.94 -25.73
CA VAL A 13 -16.71 -10.40 -27.10
C VAL A 13 -18.12 -10.15 -27.62
N ARG A 14 -19.03 -11.14 -27.49
CA ARG A 14 -20.42 -11.03 -27.95
C ARG A 14 -21.18 -9.94 -27.21
N MET A 15 -20.96 -9.80 -25.90
CA MET A 15 -21.58 -8.73 -25.12
C MET A 15 -21.08 -7.35 -25.56
N MET A 16 -19.76 -7.19 -25.72
CA MET A 16 -19.19 -5.95 -26.24
C MET A 16 -19.75 -5.62 -27.63
N ALA A 17 -19.86 -6.61 -28.51
CA ALA A 17 -20.36 -6.43 -29.88
C ALA A 17 -21.83 -6.02 -29.91
N ALA A 18 -22.67 -6.58 -29.04
CA ALA A 18 -24.08 -6.20 -28.93
C ALA A 18 -24.27 -4.73 -28.55
N VAL A 19 -23.35 -4.16 -27.76
CA VAL A 19 -23.42 -2.77 -27.29
C VAL A 19 -22.74 -1.80 -28.25
N GLN A 20 -21.76 -2.26 -29.03
CA GLN A 20 -20.91 -1.42 -29.89
C GLN A 20 -21.68 -0.51 -30.89
N PRO A 21 -22.82 -0.90 -31.49
CA PRO A 21 -23.60 -0.03 -32.38
C PRO A 21 -24.17 1.22 -31.70
N PHE A 22 -24.37 1.17 -30.38
CA PHE A 22 -24.92 2.29 -29.61
C PHE A 22 -23.82 3.25 -29.10
N LEU A 23 -22.55 2.97 -29.40
CA LEU A 23 -21.41 3.72 -28.92
C LEU A 23 -20.63 4.35 -30.07
N SER A 24 -20.53 5.68 -30.06
CA SER A 24 -19.69 6.44 -31.00
C SER A 24 -18.20 6.13 -30.83
N GLY A 25 -17.75 5.93 -29.58
CA GLY A 25 -16.39 5.53 -29.24
C GLY A 25 -16.16 4.00 -29.18
N ALA A 26 -14.94 3.62 -28.77
CA ALA A 26 -14.55 2.23 -28.54
C ALA A 26 -14.79 1.79 -27.09
N ILE A 27 -14.82 0.49 -26.82
CA ILE A 27 -15.10 -0.08 -25.49
C ILE A 27 -13.79 -0.47 -24.79
N SER A 28 -13.49 0.18 -23.65
CA SER A 28 -12.36 -0.17 -22.78
C SER A 28 -12.73 -1.26 -21.77
N LYS A 29 -12.96 -2.49 -22.28
CA LYS A 29 -13.29 -3.66 -21.48
C LYS A 29 -12.35 -4.81 -21.83
N THR A 30 -11.73 -5.38 -20.80
CA THR A 30 -10.83 -6.53 -20.95
C THR A 30 -11.60 -7.83 -21.15
N VAL A 31 -11.21 -8.62 -22.15
CA VAL A 31 -11.64 -10.01 -22.36
C VAL A 31 -10.71 -10.91 -21.56
N ASN A 32 -11.23 -11.47 -20.48
CA ASN A 32 -10.45 -12.37 -19.61
C ASN A 32 -10.48 -13.79 -20.19
N MET A 33 -9.31 -14.42 -20.27
CA MET A 33 -9.13 -15.79 -20.76
C MET A 33 -8.48 -16.67 -19.68
N PRO A 34 -8.80 -17.97 -19.62
CA PRO A 34 -8.20 -18.90 -18.67
C PRO A 34 -6.70 -19.11 -18.93
N ASN A 35 -5.96 -19.64 -17.96
CA ASN A 35 -4.51 -19.82 -18.08
C ASN A 35 -4.14 -20.77 -19.22
N GLU A 36 -5.01 -21.76 -19.45
CA GLU A 36 -4.87 -22.79 -20.47
C GLU A 36 -5.14 -22.29 -21.90
N ALA A 37 -5.58 -21.03 -22.06
CA ALA A 37 -5.87 -20.47 -23.39
C ALA A 37 -4.61 -20.43 -24.28
N THR A 38 -4.76 -20.99 -25.47
CA THR A 38 -3.69 -21.14 -26.46
C THR A 38 -3.52 -19.86 -27.30
N PRO A 39 -2.38 -19.71 -28.00
CA PRO A 39 -2.22 -18.63 -28.99
C PRO A 39 -3.32 -18.64 -30.08
N ASP A 40 -3.80 -19.82 -30.47
CA ASP A 40 -4.87 -19.94 -31.47
C ASP A 40 -6.21 -19.43 -30.93
N ASP A 41 -6.53 -19.69 -29.66
CA ASP A 41 -7.72 -19.13 -29.00
C ASP A 41 -7.67 -17.59 -28.95
N ILE A 42 -6.48 -17.03 -28.71
CA ILE A 42 -6.25 -15.58 -28.69
C ILE A 42 -6.42 -15.00 -30.10
N ALA A 43 -5.83 -15.65 -31.12
CA ALA A 43 -5.95 -15.24 -32.51
C ALA A 43 -7.41 -15.26 -32.97
N GLU A 44 -8.14 -16.33 -32.67
CA GLU A 44 -9.55 -16.44 -33.00
C GLU A 44 -10.38 -15.36 -32.28
N THR A 45 -10.07 -15.07 -31.02
CA THR A 45 -10.72 -13.99 -30.26
C THR A 45 -10.54 -12.62 -30.95
N TYR A 46 -9.33 -12.31 -31.44
CA TYR A 46 -9.09 -11.09 -32.22
C TYR A 46 -9.88 -11.08 -33.53
N MET A 47 -9.87 -12.19 -34.28
CA MET A 47 -10.57 -12.31 -35.56
C MET A 47 -12.09 -12.16 -35.41
N GLN A 48 -12.66 -12.76 -34.36
CA GLN A 48 -14.08 -12.66 -34.06
C GLN A 48 -14.47 -11.26 -33.62
N ALA A 49 -13.65 -10.61 -32.80
CA ALA A 49 -13.88 -9.21 -32.39
C ALA A 49 -13.95 -8.28 -33.61
N TRP A 50 -13.04 -8.45 -34.55
CA TRP A 50 -13.04 -7.69 -35.81
C TRP A 50 -14.28 -7.99 -36.67
N LYS A 51 -14.61 -9.27 -36.89
CA LYS A 51 -15.82 -9.68 -37.64
C LYS A 51 -17.11 -9.11 -37.05
N LEU A 52 -17.18 -9.00 -35.73
CA LEU A 52 -18.34 -8.48 -34.99
C LEU A 52 -18.35 -6.94 -34.88
N GLY A 53 -17.40 -6.25 -35.51
CA GLY A 53 -17.38 -4.78 -35.60
C GLY A 53 -16.89 -4.06 -34.34
N LEU A 54 -16.15 -4.76 -33.45
CA LEU A 54 -15.53 -4.11 -32.30
C LEU A 54 -14.43 -3.15 -32.74
N LYS A 55 -14.47 -1.92 -32.23
CA LYS A 55 -13.48 -0.87 -32.54
C LYS A 55 -12.15 -1.06 -31.80
N SER A 56 -12.19 -1.75 -30.66
CA SER A 56 -11.01 -2.09 -29.86
C SER A 56 -11.24 -3.36 -29.07
N ILE A 57 -10.15 -4.08 -28.78
CA ILE A 57 -10.17 -5.23 -27.89
C ILE A 57 -8.89 -5.28 -27.06
N ALA A 58 -9.04 -5.56 -25.77
CA ALA A 58 -7.94 -5.81 -24.85
C ALA A 58 -8.12 -7.20 -24.25
N ILE A 59 -7.10 -8.05 -24.34
CA ILE A 59 -7.13 -9.42 -23.84
C ILE A 59 -6.25 -9.51 -22.60
N TYR A 60 -6.73 -10.26 -21.60
CA TYR A 60 -5.93 -10.69 -20.47
C TYR A 60 -6.07 -12.19 -20.28
N ARG A 61 -5.00 -12.93 -20.56
CA ARG A 61 -4.90 -14.35 -20.21
C ARG A 61 -4.41 -14.49 -18.79
N ASP A 62 -5.11 -15.27 -17.97
CA ASP A 62 -4.72 -15.53 -16.60
C ASP A 62 -3.27 -16.06 -16.52
N GLY A 63 -2.53 -15.65 -15.50
CA GLY A 63 -1.10 -15.95 -15.34
C GLY A 63 -0.14 -15.16 -16.24
N SER A 64 -0.62 -14.24 -17.08
CA SER A 64 0.26 -13.42 -17.94
C SER A 64 1.01 -12.30 -17.19
N LYS A 65 0.64 -12.03 -15.93
CA LYS A 65 1.33 -11.08 -15.04
C LYS A 65 1.78 -11.79 -13.78
N ARG A 66 3.04 -11.57 -13.38
CA ARG A 66 3.70 -12.20 -12.22
C ARG A 66 3.08 -11.83 -10.87
N THR A 67 2.51 -10.63 -10.78
CA THR A 67 1.78 -10.14 -9.61
C THR A 67 0.35 -9.79 -10.04
N GLN A 68 -0.61 -10.60 -9.61
CA GLN A 68 -2.02 -10.30 -9.76
C GLN A 68 -2.51 -9.60 -8.49
N PRO A 69 -3.15 -8.42 -8.57
CA PRO A 69 -3.68 -7.72 -7.40
C PRO A 69 -4.80 -8.51 -6.70
N LEU A 70 -5.38 -9.52 -7.38
CA LEU A 70 -6.39 -10.41 -6.84
C LEU A 70 -6.05 -11.86 -7.24
N SER A 71 -5.28 -12.57 -6.40
CA SER A 71 -5.18 -14.03 -6.50
C SER A 71 -6.27 -14.64 -5.64
N THR A 72 -7.35 -15.16 -6.26
CA THR A 72 -8.25 -16.07 -5.55
C THR A 72 -7.59 -17.45 -5.49
N ARG A 73 -6.47 -17.56 -4.76
CA ARG A 73 -6.09 -18.87 -4.25
C ARG A 73 -7.27 -19.32 -3.39
N LYS A 74 -7.75 -20.55 -3.60
CA LYS A 74 -8.42 -21.27 -2.52
C LYS A 74 -7.44 -21.21 -1.37
N THR A 75 -7.75 -20.41 -0.36
CA THR A 75 -7.07 -20.46 0.91
C THR A 75 -7.40 -21.84 1.47
N GLU A 76 -6.54 -22.82 1.22
CA GLU A 76 -6.26 -23.78 2.29
C GLU A 76 -5.64 -22.90 3.37
N GLU A 77 -6.46 -22.55 4.36
CA GLU A 77 -6.05 -21.72 5.46
C GLU A 77 -4.82 -22.37 6.09
N PRO A 78 -3.63 -21.72 6.06
CA PRO A 78 -2.68 -22.05 7.10
C PRO A 78 -3.39 -21.68 8.40
N ALA A 79 -3.46 -22.65 9.31
CA ALA A 79 -3.92 -22.45 10.68
C ALA A 79 -3.00 -21.44 11.37
N ASN A 80 -3.16 -20.16 11.04
CA ASN A 80 -2.66 -19.05 11.82
C ASN A 80 -3.78 -18.67 12.77
N THR A 81 -3.68 -19.25 13.96
CA THR A 81 -4.31 -18.82 15.20
C THR A 81 -3.90 -17.38 15.53
N SER A 82 -4.45 -16.42 14.79
CA SER A 82 -4.75 -15.11 15.35
C SER A 82 -6.18 -15.22 15.88
N PRO A 83 -6.44 -15.09 17.19
CA PRO A 83 -7.82 -15.05 17.66
C PRO A 83 -8.48 -13.84 17.01
N GLN A 84 -9.29 -14.08 15.98
CA GLN A 84 -10.28 -13.13 15.52
C GLN A 84 -11.30 -13.03 16.65
N GLY A 85 -11.01 -12.15 17.60
CA GLY A 85 -11.95 -11.76 18.64
C GLY A 85 -13.28 -11.34 17.99
N PRO A 86 -14.41 -11.60 18.67
CA PRO A 86 -15.73 -11.34 18.11
C PRO A 86 -15.83 -9.91 17.59
N ARG A 87 -16.31 -9.75 16.36
CA ARG A 87 -16.64 -8.44 15.80
C ARG A 87 -17.68 -7.75 16.70
N GLY A 88 -17.26 -6.67 17.35
CA GLY A 88 -18.10 -5.48 17.48
C GLY A 88 -18.73 -5.15 18.83
N ILE A 89 -18.15 -5.55 19.97
CA ILE A 89 -18.45 -4.82 21.22
C ILE A 89 -17.32 -3.82 21.45
N ARG A 90 -17.61 -2.53 21.22
CA ARG A 90 -16.68 -1.44 21.51
C ARG A 90 -16.35 -1.46 23.01
N LYS A 91 -15.11 -1.79 23.36
CA LYS A 91 -14.61 -1.68 24.72
C LYS A 91 -14.32 -0.21 25.00
N ARG A 92 -15.20 0.46 25.72
CA ARG A 92 -14.93 1.85 26.16
C ARG A 92 -13.88 1.82 27.27
N LEU A 93 -13.08 2.88 27.34
CA LEU A 93 -12.17 3.06 28.46
C LEU A 93 -12.96 3.57 29.68
N PRO A 94 -12.52 3.27 30.92
CA PRO A 94 -13.11 3.84 32.13
C PRO A 94 -12.97 5.37 32.18
N ASP A 95 -13.81 6.03 32.97
CA ASP A 95 -13.81 7.50 33.10
C ASP A 95 -12.46 8.03 33.63
N GLU A 96 -11.85 7.31 34.57
CA GLU A 96 -10.49 7.56 35.06
C GLU A 96 -9.51 6.56 34.44
N ARG A 97 -8.40 7.05 33.88
CA ARG A 97 -7.42 6.23 33.16
C ARG A 97 -6.05 6.88 33.09
N ILE A 98 -5.03 6.05 32.89
CA ILE A 98 -3.66 6.51 32.66
C ILE A 98 -3.54 6.99 31.22
N ALA A 99 -3.06 8.22 31.02
CA ALA A 99 -2.80 8.78 29.71
C ALA A 99 -1.37 9.31 29.62
N ILE A 100 -0.75 9.14 28.45
CA ILE A 100 0.58 9.69 28.15
C ILE A 100 0.41 10.83 27.15
N THR A 101 0.90 12.01 27.51
CA THR A 101 0.94 13.16 26.60
C THR A 101 2.37 13.37 26.10
N HIS A 102 2.53 13.45 24.78
CA HIS A 102 3.80 13.70 24.13
C HIS A 102 3.73 15.00 23.33
N LYS A 103 4.65 15.92 23.61
CA LYS A 103 4.84 17.14 22.82
C LYS A 103 5.72 16.81 21.62
N PHE A 104 5.28 17.21 20.44
CA PHE A 104 6.04 17.11 19.20
C PHE A 104 6.15 18.45 18.50
N GLU A 105 7.17 18.56 17.66
CA GLU A 105 7.35 19.66 16.74
C GLU A 105 7.75 19.07 15.39
N ILE A 106 7.09 19.49 14.30
CA ILE A 106 7.36 19.01 12.93
C ILE A 106 7.43 20.23 12.02
N GLY A 107 8.60 20.51 11.45
CA GLY A 107 8.76 21.61 10.51
C GLY A 107 8.39 22.98 11.09
N GLY A 108 8.61 23.18 12.40
CA GLY A 108 8.22 24.41 13.11
C GLY A 108 6.76 24.45 13.58
N HIS A 109 5.96 23.43 13.28
CA HIS A 109 4.60 23.29 13.79
C HIS A 109 4.61 22.48 15.08
N GLU A 110 4.15 23.08 16.18
CA GLU A 110 4.09 22.43 17.48
C GLU A 110 2.74 21.74 17.68
N GLY A 111 2.76 20.58 18.34
CA GLY A 111 1.56 19.84 18.69
C GLY A 111 1.75 18.96 19.92
N TYR A 112 0.64 18.53 20.47
CA TYR A 112 0.57 17.57 21.56
C TYR A 112 -0.33 16.44 21.10
N PHE A 113 0.05 15.20 21.38
CA PHE A 113 -0.91 14.11 21.32
C PHE A 113 -0.92 13.37 22.65
N THR A 114 -2.11 12.89 23.01
CA THR A 114 -2.37 12.20 24.25
C THR A 114 -2.91 10.83 23.92
N VAL A 115 -2.31 9.79 24.49
CA VAL A 115 -2.73 8.40 24.33
C VAL A 115 -3.32 7.92 25.65
N GLY A 116 -4.63 7.66 25.66
CA GLY A 116 -5.30 7.01 26.77
C GLY A 116 -5.08 5.51 26.71
N GLN A 117 -4.66 4.90 27.83
CA GLN A 117 -4.35 3.49 27.92
C GLN A 117 -5.45 2.74 28.67
N TYR A 118 -5.61 1.47 28.33
CA TYR A 118 -6.31 0.50 29.17
C TYR A 118 -5.44 0.10 30.37
N GLU A 119 -6.04 -0.63 31.32
CA GLU A 119 -5.35 -1.18 32.49
C GLU A 119 -4.17 -2.10 32.14
N ASP A 120 -4.21 -2.75 30.97
CA ASP A 120 -3.13 -3.60 30.46
C ASP A 120 -1.98 -2.80 29.79
N GLY A 121 -2.07 -1.47 29.77
CA GLY A 121 -1.09 -0.59 29.11
C GLY A 121 -1.25 -0.51 27.59
N SER A 122 -2.24 -1.18 27.00
CA SER A 122 -2.51 -1.06 25.56
C SER A 122 -3.16 0.29 25.23
N PRO A 123 -2.89 0.87 24.05
CA PRO A 123 -3.48 2.15 23.66
C PRO A 123 -4.94 1.97 23.25
N GLY A 124 -5.83 2.74 23.88
CA GLY A 124 -7.27 2.67 23.62
C GLY A 124 -7.86 3.91 22.96
N GLU A 125 -7.25 5.08 23.14
CA GLU A 125 -7.69 6.31 22.47
C GLU A 125 -6.52 7.25 22.26
N ILE A 126 -6.66 8.11 21.27
CA ILE A 126 -5.67 9.11 20.89
C ILE A 126 -6.40 10.44 20.72
N PHE A 127 -5.81 11.50 21.25
CA PHE A 127 -6.19 12.89 21.00
C PHE A 127 -5.00 13.62 20.42
N ILE A 128 -5.26 14.54 19.49
CA ILE A 128 -4.21 15.34 18.84
C ILE A 128 -4.63 16.79 18.94
N ARG A 129 -3.77 17.64 19.50
CA ARG A 129 -3.96 19.09 19.59
C ARG A 129 -2.80 19.78 18.92
N MET A 130 -3.08 20.53 17.86
CA MET A 130 -2.09 21.36 17.18
C MET A 130 -2.04 22.75 17.82
N ALA A 131 -0.86 23.32 17.99
CA ALA A 131 -0.69 24.68 18.46
C ALA A 131 -0.68 25.65 17.27
N LYS A 132 -1.52 26.69 17.33
CA LYS A 132 -1.55 27.81 16.37
C LYS A 132 -1.82 27.42 14.91
N GLU A 133 -2.45 26.26 14.68
CA GLU A 133 -2.87 25.84 13.34
C GLU A 133 -4.30 26.27 12.99
N GLY A 134 -4.56 26.39 11.69
CA GLY A 134 -5.90 26.70 11.18
C GLY A 134 -6.94 25.64 11.58
N SER A 135 -8.23 26.03 11.52
CA SER A 135 -9.36 25.15 11.85
C SER A 135 -9.40 23.87 11.00
N THR A 136 -8.91 23.93 9.76
CA THR A 136 -8.84 22.77 8.85
C THR A 136 -7.92 21.67 9.38
N VAL A 137 -6.69 22.01 9.76
CA VAL A 137 -5.72 21.01 10.25
C VAL A 137 -6.18 20.47 11.60
N SER A 138 -6.62 21.35 12.50
CA SER A 138 -7.12 20.94 13.82
C SER A 138 -8.33 20.00 13.70
N GLY A 139 -9.32 20.36 12.88
CA GLY A 139 -10.50 19.53 12.64
C GLY A 139 -10.18 18.19 11.98
N LEU A 140 -9.24 18.16 11.03
CA LEU A 140 -8.79 16.91 10.41
C LEU A 140 -8.06 16.01 11.42
N MET A 141 -7.22 16.57 12.28
CA MET A 141 -6.52 15.82 13.32
C MET A 141 -7.50 15.29 14.37
N ASP A 142 -8.50 16.06 14.77
CA ASP A 142 -9.57 15.60 15.68
C ASP A 142 -10.39 14.46 15.07
N ALA A 143 -10.77 14.59 13.79
CA ALA A 143 -11.50 13.55 13.07
C ALA A 143 -10.68 12.26 12.91
N LEU A 144 -9.38 12.39 12.59
CA LEU A 144 -8.45 11.28 12.51
C LEU A 144 -8.30 10.59 13.88
N ALA A 145 -7.99 11.36 14.92
CA ALA A 145 -7.80 10.87 16.28
C ALA A 145 -9.05 10.12 16.79
N THR A 146 -10.24 10.67 16.54
CA THR A 146 -11.52 10.04 16.87
C THR A 146 -11.71 8.73 16.11
N SER A 147 -11.44 8.71 14.80
CA SER A 147 -11.59 7.52 13.97
C SER A 147 -10.68 6.37 14.42
N ILE A 148 -9.43 6.69 14.74
CA ILE A 148 -8.46 5.71 15.24
C ILE A 148 -8.86 5.21 16.63
N SER A 149 -9.31 6.10 17.52
CA SER A 149 -9.79 5.72 18.86
C SER A 149 -10.97 4.75 18.79
N ILE A 150 -11.95 5.02 17.92
CA ILE A 150 -13.07 4.10 17.70
C ILE A 150 -12.58 2.73 17.24
N GLY A 151 -11.62 2.69 16.32
CA GLY A 151 -11.10 1.44 15.80
C GLY A 151 -10.26 0.65 16.81
N LEU A 152 -9.40 1.32 17.59
CA LEU A 152 -8.68 0.69 18.71
C LEU A 152 -9.65 0.08 19.73
N GLN A 153 -10.71 0.82 20.09
CA GLN A 153 -11.77 0.34 20.99
C GLN A 153 -12.62 -0.79 20.39
N SER A 154 -12.62 -0.91 19.06
CA SER A 154 -13.30 -1.99 18.33
C SER A 154 -12.39 -3.21 18.08
N GLY A 155 -11.19 -3.22 18.66
CA GLY A 155 -10.25 -4.35 18.58
C GLY A 155 -9.36 -4.36 17.33
N VAL A 156 -9.23 -3.22 16.62
CA VAL A 156 -8.27 -3.12 15.51
C VAL A 156 -6.84 -3.06 16.07
N PRO A 157 -5.92 -3.96 15.67
CA PRO A 157 -4.56 -3.97 16.18
C PRO A 157 -3.76 -2.72 15.77
N LEU A 158 -2.95 -2.18 16.69
CA LEU A 158 -2.13 -0.99 16.44
C LEU A 158 -1.17 -1.17 15.27
N GLU A 159 -0.63 -2.38 15.08
CA GLU A 159 0.28 -2.74 13.98
C GLU A 159 -0.37 -2.49 12.62
N THR A 160 -1.69 -2.64 12.52
CA THR A 160 -2.42 -2.37 11.27
C THR A 160 -2.43 -0.88 10.97
N TYR A 161 -2.59 -0.04 11.98
CA TYR A 161 -2.53 1.40 11.80
C TYR A 161 -1.12 1.88 11.48
N VAL A 162 -0.13 1.42 12.23
CA VAL A 162 1.29 1.74 11.98
C VAL A 162 1.65 1.41 10.54
N ARG A 163 1.37 0.19 10.08
CA ARG A 163 1.64 -0.24 8.69
C ARG A 163 0.97 0.63 7.63
N LYS A 164 -0.21 1.20 7.92
CA LYS A 164 -1.00 1.98 6.96
C LYS A 164 -0.68 3.47 6.97
N PHE A 165 -0.37 4.01 8.13
CA PHE A 165 -0.26 5.45 8.36
C PHE A 165 1.18 5.93 8.53
N ALA A 166 2.10 5.05 8.94
CA ALA A 166 3.51 5.37 8.87
C ALA A 166 3.91 5.67 7.41
N HIS A 167 4.74 6.69 7.25
CA HIS A 167 5.28 7.19 5.99
C HIS A 167 4.26 7.81 5.03
N THR A 168 3.04 8.09 5.50
CA THR A 168 2.10 8.96 4.76
C THR A 168 2.68 10.36 4.64
N ARG A 169 2.49 10.99 3.47
CA ARG A 169 3.09 12.29 3.12
C ARG A 169 2.01 13.33 2.90
N PHE A 170 2.03 14.38 3.72
CA PHE A 170 1.22 15.59 3.57
C PHE A 170 1.72 16.65 4.56
N GLU A 171 1.39 17.92 4.31
CA GLU A 171 1.79 19.04 5.18
C GLU A 171 0.98 19.06 6.49
N PRO A 172 1.61 19.37 7.64
CA PRO A 172 3.01 19.72 7.86
C PRO A 172 4.01 18.55 7.82
N TYR A 173 5.18 18.77 7.22
CA TYR A 173 6.32 17.84 7.20
C TYR A 173 7.63 18.57 7.53
N GLY A 174 8.65 17.86 7.98
CA GLY A 174 9.97 18.46 8.22
C GLY A 174 10.75 17.83 9.36
N TYR A 175 11.75 18.58 9.83
CA TYR A 175 12.56 18.20 10.99
C TYR A 175 11.72 18.16 12.26
N THR A 176 12.10 17.28 13.18
CA THR A 176 11.40 17.16 14.47
C THR A 176 12.33 17.32 15.65
N ASN A 177 11.74 17.57 16.81
CA ASN A 177 12.44 17.63 18.09
C ASN A 177 12.83 16.24 18.66
N ASN A 178 12.47 15.14 17.98
CA ASN A 178 12.72 13.78 18.44
C ASN A 178 13.94 13.16 17.72
N ALA A 179 14.96 12.79 18.50
CA ALA A 179 16.21 12.23 17.99
C ALA A 179 16.03 10.93 17.18
N GLN A 180 15.01 10.12 17.50
CA GLN A 180 14.71 8.86 16.80
C GLN A 180 13.91 9.07 15.50
N ILE A 181 13.12 10.15 15.43
CA ILE A 181 12.32 10.54 14.26
C ILE A 181 12.83 11.89 13.74
N ARG A 182 14.07 11.95 13.25
CA ARG A 182 14.68 13.24 12.86
C ARG A 182 13.89 14.03 11.83
N ILE A 183 13.25 13.31 10.90
CA ILE A 183 12.40 13.88 9.85
C ILE A 183 11.08 13.12 9.81
N ALA A 184 9.98 13.86 9.83
CA ALA A 184 8.62 13.36 9.64
C ALA A 184 8.06 13.82 8.30
N LYS A 185 7.36 12.92 7.63
CA LYS A 185 6.71 13.13 6.33
C LYS A 185 5.30 13.71 6.42
N SER A 186 4.72 13.66 7.62
CA SER A 186 3.45 14.27 8.00
C SER A 186 3.29 14.18 9.53
N ILE A 187 2.27 14.85 10.08
CA ILE A 187 1.85 14.66 11.49
C ILE A 187 1.51 13.19 11.76
N THR A 188 0.76 12.56 10.83
CA THR A 188 0.35 11.16 10.96
C THR A 188 1.54 10.20 10.91
N ASP A 189 2.51 10.41 10.02
CA ASP A 189 3.76 9.64 9.97
C ASP A 189 4.49 9.68 11.31
N TYR A 190 4.63 10.88 11.90
CA TYR A 190 5.31 11.05 13.18
C TYR A 190 4.60 10.29 14.31
N ILE A 191 3.28 10.50 14.46
CA ILE A 191 2.49 9.91 15.54
C ILE A 191 2.57 8.38 15.48
N PHE A 192 2.36 7.77 14.31
CA PHE A 192 2.36 6.32 14.21
C PHE A 192 3.75 5.69 14.34
N ARG A 193 4.80 6.36 13.88
CA ARG A 193 6.19 5.92 14.16
C ARG A 193 6.53 6.04 15.64
N TRP A 194 6.03 7.07 16.32
CA TRP A 194 6.19 7.19 17.78
C TRP A 194 5.43 6.09 18.52
N LEU A 195 4.17 5.83 18.14
CA LEU A 195 3.35 4.76 18.73
C LEU A 195 3.99 3.39 18.51
N GLU A 196 4.55 3.14 17.34
CA GLU A 196 5.29 1.91 17.04
C GLU A 196 6.47 1.74 18.01
N MET A 197 7.32 2.75 18.17
CA MET A 197 8.46 2.65 19.08
C MET A 197 8.02 2.51 20.54
N LYS A 198 6.91 3.13 20.93
CA LYS A 198 6.43 3.14 22.32
C LYS A 198 5.72 1.84 22.73
N TYR A 199 4.85 1.32 21.87
CA TYR A 199 3.95 0.20 22.19
C TYR A 199 4.33 -1.10 21.48
N LEU A 200 5.08 -1.03 20.38
CA LEU A 200 5.56 -2.19 19.61
C LEU A 200 7.07 -2.39 19.76
N GLY A 201 7.75 -1.52 20.51
CA GLY A 201 9.21 -1.44 20.63
C GLY A 201 9.88 -2.71 21.16
N LYS A 202 10.63 -3.36 20.25
CA LYS A 202 11.55 -4.51 20.40
C LYS A 202 10.95 -5.78 21.03
N ARG A 203 10.37 -6.62 20.18
CA ARG A 203 10.57 -8.08 20.30
C ARG A 203 12.06 -8.37 20.05
N GLY A 204 12.89 -8.26 21.08
CA GLY A 204 14.25 -8.81 21.05
C GLY A 204 14.17 -10.33 20.94
N GLU A 205 14.99 -10.90 20.06
CA GLU A 205 15.63 -12.21 20.26
C GLU A 205 14.69 -13.37 20.63
N ALA A 206 13.86 -13.78 19.67
CA ALA A 206 13.43 -15.17 19.51
C ALA A 206 12.94 -15.35 18.07
N SER A 207 13.78 -15.01 17.09
CA SER A 207 13.83 -15.88 15.93
C SER A 207 14.61 -17.09 16.42
N ASP A 208 13.91 -18.20 16.66
CA ASP A 208 14.52 -19.50 16.45
C ASP A 208 15.17 -19.44 15.07
N GLU A 209 16.48 -19.19 15.04
CA GLU A 209 17.34 -19.64 13.96
C GLU A 209 17.25 -21.17 14.01
N LYS A 210 16.17 -21.71 13.46
CA LYS A 210 16.25 -23.05 12.90
C LYS A 210 17.24 -22.92 11.75
N GLU A 211 18.43 -23.49 11.96
CA GLU A 211 19.39 -23.76 10.91
C GLU A 211 18.64 -24.17 9.64
N PRO A 212 18.91 -23.53 8.49
CA PRO A 212 18.26 -23.93 7.26
C PRO A 212 18.57 -25.42 7.03
N PRO A 213 17.56 -26.25 6.69
CA PRO A 213 17.80 -27.65 6.40
C PRO A 213 18.85 -27.76 5.30
N GLU A 214 19.72 -28.77 5.37
CA GLU A 214 20.75 -29.02 4.37
C GLU A 214 20.11 -29.14 2.97
N MET A 215 20.17 -28.05 2.21
CA MET A 215 19.66 -28.00 0.84
C MET A 215 20.72 -28.52 -0.14
N THR A 216 20.25 -29.31 -1.10
CA THR A 216 21.05 -29.86 -2.19
C THR A 216 21.63 -28.75 -3.08
N ASN A 217 22.78 -29.02 -3.74
CA ASN A 217 23.45 -28.06 -4.62
C ASN A 217 22.55 -27.52 -5.75
N VAL A 218 21.55 -28.29 -6.16
CA VAL A 218 20.60 -27.91 -7.22
C VAL A 218 19.61 -26.83 -6.73
N GLU A 219 19.17 -26.90 -5.48
CA GLU A 219 18.27 -25.92 -4.88
C GLU A 219 18.99 -24.60 -4.60
N ARG A 220 20.26 -24.65 -4.17
CA ARG A 220 21.11 -23.46 -3.99
C ARG A 220 21.29 -22.69 -5.29
N GLN A 221 21.57 -23.38 -6.40
CA GLN A 221 21.75 -22.75 -7.71
C GLN A 221 20.46 -22.11 -8.24
N LYS A 222 19.28 -22.70 -7.98
CA LYS A 222 18.00 -22.09 -8.32
C LYS A 222 17.73 -20.83 -7.51
N ILE A 223 17.98 -20.87 -6.20
CA ILE A 223 17.80 -19.72 -5.31
C ILE A 223 18.76 -18.57 -5.66
N GLU A 224 20.01 -18.87 -6.00
CA GLU A 224 20.98 -17.86 -6.43
C GLU A 224 20.61 -17.22 -7.76
N ARG A 225 20.20 -18.00 -8.79
CA ARG A 225 19.70 -17.43 -10.04
C ARG A 225 18.46 -16.56 -9.81
N GLN A 226 17.57 -16.98 -8.93
CA GLN A 226 16.35 -16.24 -8.62
C GLN A 226 16.64 -14.95 -7.82
N ARG A 227 17.68 -14.95 -6.97
CA ARG A 227 18.19 -13.75 -6.28
C ARG A 227 18.89 -12.79 -7.24
N GLN A 228 19.71 -13.30 -8.16
CA GLN A 228 20.42 -12.51 -9.15
C GLN A 228 19.45 -11.82 -10.12
N MET A 229 18.45 -12.57 -10.60
CA MET A 229 17.40 -12.05 -11.48
C MET A 229 16.47 -11.02 -10.78
N ASN A 230 16.23 -11.17 -9.48
CA ASN A 230 15.51 -10.16 -8.68
C ASN A 230 16.36 -8.92 -8.39
N ARG A 231 17.70 -9.03 -8.39
CA ARG A 231 18.62 -7.90 -8.19
C ARG A 231 18.68 -7.03 -9.45
N ASP A 232 18.77 -7.65 -10.63
CA ASP A 232 18.78 -6.94 -11.91
C ASP A 232 17.44 -6.24 -12.19
N MET A 233 16.32 -6.83 -11.79
CA MET A 233 14.99 -6.23 -11.93
C MET A 233 14.74 -5.04 -10.97
N LYS A 234 15.53 -4.90 -9.90
CA LYS A 234 15.43 -3.79 -8.95
C LYS A 234 16.08 -2.51 -9.51
N VAL A 235 16.98 -2.63 -10.47
CA VAL A 235 17.74 -1.50 -11.05
C VAL A 235 16.90 -0.72 -12.09
N THR A 236 15.90 -1.35 -12.71
CA THR A 236 15.18 -0.73 -13.85
C THR A 236 14.01 0.18 -13.43
N PHE A 237 13.54 0.09 -12.19
CA PHE A 237 12.49 0.95 -11.64
C PHE A 237 12.75 1.28 -10.17
N GLU A 238 13.90 1.87 -9.86
CA GLU A 238 13.96 2.75 -8.70
C GLU A 238 13.27 4.07 -9.09
N LEU A 239 11.94 4.09 -8.95
CA LEU A 239 11.23 5.35 -8.72
C LEU A 239 11.77 5.93 -7.42
N GLN A 240 12.77 6.80 -7.51
CA GLN A 240 13.22 7.61 -6.39
C GLN A 240 12.05 8.46 -5.95
N GLN A 241 11.43 8.06 -4.84
CA GLN A 241 10.22 8.68 -4.29
C GLN A 241 10.40 10.15 -3.87
N ASP A 242 11.61 10.69 -3.98
CA ASP A 242 11.97 12.04 -3.55
C ASP A 242 12.36 12.95 -4.73
N ALA A 243 12.11 12.52 -5.97
CA ALA A 243 12.40 13.33 -7.13
C ALA A 243 11.29 14.35 -7.41
N PRO A 244 11.62 15.66 -7.52
CA PRO A 244 10.64 16.69 -7.83
C PRO A 244 10.06 16.49 -9.23
N SER A 245 8.85 17.01 -9.45
CA SER A 245 8.27 17.11 -10.80
C SER A 245 9.02 18.16 -11.61
N CYS A 246 9.29 17.87 -12.88
CA CYS A 246 9.92 18.83 -13.80
C CYS A 246 9.05 20.08 -13.97
N SER A 247 9.65 21.26 -13.80
CA SER A 247 9.00 22.57 -14.01
C SER A 247 8.53 22.80 -15.44
N THR A 248 9.17 22.15 -16.42
CA THR A 248 8.89 22.34 -17.85
C THR A 248 7.83 21.38 -18.38
N CYS A 249 7.86 20.10 -18.00
CA CYS A 249 6.97 19.07 -18.58
C CYS A 249 6.20 18.20 -17.57
N GLY A 250 6.33 18.47 -16.26
CA GLY A 250 5.60 17.76 -15.21
C GLY A 250 6.01 16.30 -14.98
N SER A 251 6.93 15.75 -15.78
CA SER A 251 7.45 14.39 -15.58
C SER A 251 8.27 14.30 -14.29
N ILE A 252 8.14 13.20 -13.56
CA ILE A 252 8.96 12.93 -12.36
C ILE A 252 10.43 12.86 -12.80
N MET A 253 11.27 13.69 -12.17
CA MET A 253 12.70 13.74 -12.50
C MET A 253 13.43 12.52 -11.92
N VAL A 254 14.68 12.28 -12.33
CA VAL A 254 15.52 11.20 -11.81
C VAL A 254 16.79 11.80 -11.24
N ARG A 255 17.30 11.26 -10.13
CA ARG A 255 18.51 11.82 -9.50
C ARG A 255 19.72 11.58 -10.40
N ASN A 256 20.48 12.64 -10.65
CA ASN A 256 21.74 12.64 -11.36
C ASN A 256 22.79 13.33 -10.48
N GLY A 257 23.52 12.54 -9.69
CA GLY A 257 24.46 13.05 -8.68
C GLY A 257 23.76 13.80 -7.54
N ALA A 258 24.13 15.06 -7.33
CA ALA A 258 23.53 15.94 -6.32
C ALA A 258 22.22 16.61 -6.79
N CYS A 259 21.88 16.51 -8.07
CA CYS A 259 20.72 17.17 -8.68
C CYS A 259 19.75 16.17 -9.30
N TYR A 260 18.68 16.68 -9.91
CA TYR A 260 17.68 15.92 -10.64
C TYR A 260 17.70 16.30 -12.12
N LYS A 261 17.51 15.31 -13.00
CA LYS A 261 17.39 15.48 -14.44
C LYS A 261 16.06 14.92 -14.92
N CYS A 262 15.34 15.67 -15.75
CA CYS A 262 14.16 15.18 -16.42
C CYS A 262 14.56 14.30 -17.61
N GLN A 263 14.13 13.04 -17.61
CA GLN A 263 14.37 12.12 -18.74
C GLN A 263 13.50 12.43 -19.97
N ASN A 264 12.43 13.22 -19.80
CA ASN A 264 11.50 13.54 -20.88
C ASN A 264 11.91 14.81 -21.66
N CYS A 265 12.31 15.88 -20.99
CA CYS A 265 12.66 17.16 -21.64
C CYS A 265 14.10 17.63 -21.39
N GLY A 266 14.91 16.87 -20.65
CA GLY A 266 16.33 17.18 -20.42
C GLY A 266 16.64 18.24 -19.36
N GLU A 267 15.63 18.93 -18.83
CA GLU A 267 15.76 19.96 -17.79
C GLU A 267 16.46 19.43 -16.52
N THR A 268 17.28 20.26 -15.88
CA THR A 268 17.99 19.87 -14.64
C THR A 268 17.63 20.80 -13.48
N SER A 269 17.57 20.26 -12.26
CA SER A 269 17.20 21.01 -11.05
C SER A 269 18.36 21.83 -10.45
N GLY A 270 19.30 22.30 -11.27
CA GLY A 270 20.35 23.23 -10.83
C GLY A 270 21.78 22.67 -10.66
N CYS A 271 22.15 21.58 -11.33
CA CYS A 271 23.57 21.24 -11.52
C CYS A 271 23.88 21.28 -13.01
N SER A 272 24.88 22.09 -13.35
CA SER A 272 25.52 22.15 -14.67
C SER A 272 26.19 20.82 -15.02
#